data_AF-A0A8C8ECM5-F1
#
_entry.id   AF-A0A8C8ECM5-F1
#
_cell.length_a   1.000
_cell.length_b   1.000
_cell.length_c   1.000
_cell.angle_alpha   90.00
_cell.angle_beta   90.00
_cell.angle_gamma   90.00
#
_symmetry.space_group_name_H-M   'P 1'
#
loop_
_entity.id
_entity.type
_entity.pdbx_description
1 polymer ?
#
loop_
_entity_poly.entity_id
_entity_poly.type
_entity_poly.pdbx_seq_one_letter_code
_entity_poly.pdbx_strand_id
1 'polypeptide(L)'
;MAVMGVQVVLSLLAASVMQKMAPHCSFARWLLCNGSLHRYKHPSDEELCALAGKQRPKSKRDRRVNGVMDDKPLSVPRDIDLRLDTSPITTVDALVLRYFLEYQWFVDFAVYSTAVYVFTEGYYCLADPQKETNIGVLWCLLTVVFSVKVFFMVMRHYFRSEEGGERSVCLTFAFFFLLLAMVALIIREDYLEFGLETGLASVSSNLESILKQRGWEWTLPLAKLAFKLGLVAVCSFLGACLTFPGLRLAQTHLDALRMAADKPLTQVLLHLSFLAPVLVVVMWIKPISRDFLLHAPMGKQTVQILSDSAYNTARLWTIIGLCLLRLAVTRHHLQAYLGLAERWVEQMRKEAGRITVLEIQRKITRIYCYVSVVSLQYLGPVILTLHCTLLLKTLGHHSWGLYPEPHPLPPAATAALPRPGGKDKEDVRAAVEQITGVLGGIFTPLFFRGLFAFLTWWVAACQVVTSLFGLYFHQYLAAS
;
A
#
# COMPACT_ATOMS: atom_id res chain seq x y z
N MET A 1 -16.81 -39.00 -4.29
CA MET A 1 -16.95 -37.59 -4.69
C MET A 1 -16.76 -36.68 -3.48
N ALA A 2 -15.50 -36.52 -3.03
CA ALA A 2 -15.09 -35.47 -2.10
C ALA A 2 -13.77 -34.93 -2.67
N VAL A 3 -13.85 -34.25 -3.83
CA VAL A 3 -12.68 -33.90 -4.66
C VAL A 3 -12.22 -32.46 -4.42
N MET A 4 -12.97 -31.67 -3.64
CA MET A 4 -12.64 -30.27 -3.33
C MET A 4 -12.45 -30.12 -1.82
N GLY A 5 -11.23 -29.80 -1.39
CA GLY A 5 -10.94 -29.48 0.01
C GLY A 5 -11.76 -28.29 0.50
N VAL A 6 -12.02 -28.20 1.80
CA VAL A 6 -12.89 -27.18 2.41
C VAL A 6 -12.42 -25.77 2.04
N GLN A 7 -11.11 -25.57 2.03
CA GLN A 7 -10.52 -24.30 1.61
C GLN A 7 -10.80 -23.95 0.14
N VAL A 8 -10.81 -24.92 -0.77
CA VAL A 8 -11.09 -24.67 -2.21
C VAL A 8 -12.55 -24.24 -2.38
N VAL A 9 -13.47 -24.90 -1.65
CA VAL A 9 -14.88 -24.51 -1.63
C VAL A 9 -15.03 -23.09 -1.09
N LEU A 10 -14.34 -22.75 0.00
CA LEU A 10 -14.31 -21.39 0.55
C LEU A 10 -13.80 -20.38 -0.48
N SER A 11 -12.72 -20.69 -1.20
CA SER A 11 -12.15 -19.80 -2.20
C SER A 11 -13.11 -19.57 -3.38
N LEU A 12 -13.77 -20.62 -3.86
CA LEU A 12 -14.79 -20.50 -4.91
C LEU A 12 -16.02 -19.73 -4.42
N LEU A 13 -16.42 -19.95 -3.17
CA LEU A 13 -17.50 -19.20 -2.55
C LEU A 13 -17.13 -17.73 -2.44
N ALA A 14 -15.95 -17.40 -1.92
CA ALA A 14 -15.46 -16.02 -1.81
C ALA A 14 -15.36 -15.33 -3.17
N ALA A 15 -14.86 -16.03 -4.20
CA ALA A 15 -14.83 -15.50 -5.57
C ALA A 15 -16.24 -15.27 -6.13
N SER A 16 -17.16 -16.21 -5.91
CA SER A 16 -18.57 -16.10 -6.34
C SER A 16 -19.32 -14.98 -5.62
N VAL A 17 -19.09 -14.85 -4.31
CA VAL A 17 -19.63 -13.78 -3.47
C VAL A 17 -19.07 -12.44 -3.94
N MET A 18 -17.76 -12.32 -4.15
CA MET A 18 -17.15 -11.11 -4.68
C MET A 18 -17.77 -10.72 -6.03
N GLN A 19 -17.95 -11.67 -6.95
CA GLN A 19 -18.53 -11.40 -8.26
C GLN A 19 -20.02 -10.98 -8.18
N LYS A 20 -20.81 -11.62 -7.32
CA LYS A 20 -22.26 -11.34 -7.16
C LYS A 20 -22.56 -10.14 -6.27
N MET A 21 -21.75 -9.91 -5.23
CA MET A 21 -21.95 -8.84 -4.25
C MET A 21 -21.23 -7.55 -4.62
N ALA A 22 -20.23 -7.56 -5.50
CA ALA A 22 -19.59 -6.34 -6.01
C ALA A 22 -20.58 -5.21 -6.39
N PRO A 23 -21.71 -5.46 -7.08
CA PRO A 23 -22.69 -4.40 -7.40
C PRO A 23 -23.55 -3.97 -6.20
N HIS A 24 -23.74 -4.80 -5.17
CA HIS A 24 -24.65 -4.52 -4.04
C HIS A 24 -23.94 -4.04 -2.76
N CYS A 25 -22.82 -4.66 -2.40
CA CYS A 25 -22.03 -4.33 -1.21
C CYS A 25 -20.56 -4.17 -1.61
N SER A 26 -20.05 -2.96 -1.50
CA SER A 26 -18.65 -2.63 -1.76
C SER A 26 -18.13 -1.75 -0.64
N PHE A 27 -17.08 -2.23 0.02
CA PHE A 27 -16.40 -1.48 1.07
C PHE A 27 -15.77 -0.23 0.49
N ALA A 28 -15.23 -0.31 -0.72
CA ALA A 28 -14.65 0.84 -1.41
C ALA A 28 -15.69 1.95 -1.68
N ARG A 29 -16.91 1.58 -2.09
CA ARG A 29 -18.04 2.52 -2.24
C ARG A 29 -18.46 3.08 -0.90
N TRP A 30 -18.57 2.26 0.14
CA TRP A 30 -18.87 2.73 1.49
C TRP A 30 -17.80 3.70 2.02
N LEU A 31 -16.52 3.47 1.72
CA LEU A 31 -15.45 4.34 2.17
C LEU A 31 -15.57 5.77 1.61
N LEU A 32 -16.00 5.91 0.34
CA LEU A 32 -16.15 7.20 -0.34
C LEU A 32 -17.56 7.82 -0.26
N CYS A 33 -18.62 7.01 -0.31
CA CYS A 33 -19.99 7.46 -0.59
C CYS A 33 -20.95 7.35 0.61
N ASN A 34 -20.47 7.06 1.82
CA ASN A 34 -21.32 6.94 3.02
C ASN A 34 -21.82 8.29 3.58
N GLY A 35 -21.82 9.36 2.78
CA GLY A 35 -22.26 10.71 3.18
C GLY A 35 -21.32 11.50 4.10
N SER A 36 -20.23 10.89 4.60
CA SER A 36 -19.28 11.58 5.48
C SER A 36 -18.30 12.48 4.72
N LEU A 37 -18.01 12.18 3.45
CA LEU A 37 -17.11 12.96 2.61
C LEU A 37 -17.90 14.01 1.83
N HIS A 38 -17.45 15.26 1.93
CA HIS A 38 -18.08 16.42 1.31
C HIS A 38 -17.18 16.93 0.19
N ARG A 39 -17.70 16.92 -1.04
CA ARG A 39 -17.07 17.54 -2.22
C ARG A 39 -17.54 18.98 -2.38
N TYR A 40 -16.67 19.82 -2.91
CA TYR A 40 -17.03 21.16 -3.34
C TYR A 40 -17.62 21.12 -4.75
N LYS A 41 -18.72 21.83 -4.94
CA LYS A 41 -19.34 22.00 -6.26
C LYS A 41 -18.52 22.99 -7.07
N HIS A 42 -18.41 22.77 -8.38
CA HIS A 42 -17.87 23.79 -9.26
C HIS A 42 -18.92 24.90 -9.39
N PRO A 43 -18.52 26.18 -9.31
CA PRO A 43 -19.45 27.29 -9.43
C PRO A 43 -19.96 27.42 -10.86
N SER A 44 -21.21 27.86 -11.01
CA SER A 44 -21.82 28.07 -12.32
C SER A 44 -21.29 29.35 -12.98
N ASP A 45 -21.33 29.41 -14.31
CA ASP A 45 -20.95 30.62 -15.06
C ASP A 45 -21.78 31.84 -14.62
N GLU A 46 -23.05 31.62 -14.29
CA GLU A 46 -23.97 32.65 -13.83
C GLU A 46 -23.58 33.20 -12.45
N GLU A 47 -23.24 32.31 -11.51
CA GLU A 47 -22.79 32.66 -10.17
C GLU A 47 -21.48 33.46 -10.20
N LEU A 48 -20.50 33.01 -11.00
CA LEU A 48 -19.23 33.72 -11.16
C LEU A 48 -19.41 35.09 -11.82
N CYS A 49 -20.29 35.20 -12.83
CA CYS A 49 -20.59 36.48 -13.47
C CYS A 49 -21.32 37.44 -12.54
N ALA A 50 -22.27 36.93 -11.75
CA ALA A 50 -23.00 37.71 -10.76
C ALA A 50 -22.05 38.26 -9.67
N LEU A 51 -21.17 37.41 -9.14
CA LEU A 51 -20.19 37.81 -8.12
C LEU A 51 -19.12 38.77 -8.67
N ALA A 52 -18.80 38.69 -9.95
CA ALA A 52 -17.89 39.63 -10.62
C ALA A 52 -18.52 40.99 -10.97
N GLY A 53 -19.79 41.21 -10.63
CA GLY A 53 -20.52 42.43 -10.97
C GLY A 53 -20.78 42.60 -12.47
N LYS A 54 -20.62 41.55 -13.28
CA LYS A 54 -20.90 41.59 -14.72
C LYS A 54 -22.37 41.27 -14.97
N GLN A 55 -23.12 42.22 -15.52
CA GLN A 55 -24.47 41.94 -16.03
C GLN A 55 -24.42 40.91 -17.16
N ARG A 56 -25.46 40.07 -17.25
CA ARG A 56 -25.68 39.03 -18.29
C ARG A 56 -25.07 39.44 -19.63
N PRO A 57 -24.31 38.58 -20.33
CA PRO A 57 -24.19 38.72 -21.77
C PRO A 57 -25.60 38.52 -22.33
N LYS A 58 -26.30 39.61 -22.66
CA LYS A 58 -27.57 39.55 -23.37
C LYS A 58 -27.35 38.66 -24.59
N SER A 59 -28.30 37.75 -24.81
CA SER A 59 -28.45 36.93 -26.01
C SER A 59 -27.86 37.66 -27.23
N LYS A 60 -26.91 36.97 -27.86
CA LYS A 60 -26.10 37.37 -29.01
C LYS A 60 -27.01 37.83 -30.15
N ARG A 61 -27.52 39.06 -30.10
CA ARG A 61 -28.19 39.69 -31.23
C ARG A 61 -27.10 40.22 -32.13
N ASP A 62 -26.87 39.47 -33.22
CA ASP A 62 -26.05 39.76 -34.39
C ASP A 62 -25.38 41.14 -34.39
N ARG A 63 -24.11 41.18 -33.99
CA ARG A 63 -23.15 42.13 -34.54
C ARG A 63 -22.02 41.34 -35.16
N ARG A 64 -22.28 40.83 -36.36
CA ARG A 64 -21.24 40.39 -37.29
C ARG A 64 -20.46 41.63 -37.72
N VAL A 65 -19.22 41.76 -37.24
CA VAL A 65 -18.18 42.51 -37.93
C VAL A 65 -16.98 41.57 -37.99
N ASN A 66 -16.66 41.15 -39.22
CA ASN A 66 -15.48 40.38 -39.63
C ASN A 66 -15.23 39.03 -38.96
N GLY A 67 -15.96 38.00 -39.41
CA GLY A 67 -15.46 36.65 -39.79
C GLY A 67 -14.64 35.78 -38.81
N VAL A 68 -14.21 36.27 -37.66
CA VAL A 68 -13.45 35.54 -36.65
C VAL A 68 -14.18 35.72 -35.34
N MET A 69 -14.83 34.65 -34.89
CA MET A 69 -15.41 34.60 -33.56
C MET A 69 -14.23 34.53 -32.58
N ASP A 70 -13.83 35.68 -32.06
CA ASP A 70 -12.86 35.75 -30.97
C ASP A 70 -13.59 35.26 -29.70
N ASP A 71 -13.70 33.92 -29.58
CA ASP A 71 -14.29 33.19 -28.44
C ASP A 71 -13.35 33.34 -27.23
N LYS A 72 -13.19 34.60 -26.79
CA LYS A 72 -12.36 34.91 -25.63
C LYS A 72 -13.06 34.33 -24.41
N PRO A 73 -12.47 33.33 -23.72
CA PRO A 73 -13.14 32.63 -22.63
C PRO A 73 -13.55 33.62 -21.55
N LEU A 74 -14.77 33.46 -21.03
CA LEU A 74 -15.31 34.31 -19.97
C LEU A 74 -14.30 34.40 -18.83
N SER A 75 -13.82 35.61 -18.55
CA SER A 75 -12.82 35.87 -17.51
C SER A 75 -13.38 36.75 -16.41
N VAL A 76 -13.02 36.40 -15.19
CA VAL A 76 -13.45 37.03 -13.95
C VAL A 76 -12.24 37.49 -13.13
N PRO A 77 -12.34 38.60 -12.38
CA PRO A 77 -11.31 38.97 -11.42
C PRO A 77 -11.02 37.85 -10.41
N ARG A 78 -9.77 37.73 -9.97
CA ARG A 78 -9.34 36.70 -9.02
C ARG A 78 -9.77 36.99 -7.57
N ASP A 79 -9.98 38.26 -7.23
CA ASP A 79 -10.32 38.78 -5.91
C ASP A 79 -11.81 38.65 -5.52
N ILE A 80 -12.59 37.92 -6.32
CA ILE A 80 -14.01 37.68 -6.07
C ILE A 80 -14.20 36.92 -4.74
N ASP A 81 -15.23 37.30 -3.98
CA ASP A 81 -15.67 36.57 -2.78
C ASP A 81 -16.45 35.31 -3.16
N LEU A 82 -15.75 34.32 -3.72
CA LEU A 82 -16.30 33.03 -4.10
C LEU A 82 -16.34 32.10 -2.88
N ARG A 83 -17.55 31.68 -2.48
CA ARG A 83 -17.76 30.62 -1.48
C ARG A 83 -18.20 29.36 -2.17
N LEU A 84 -17.49 28.26 -1.95
CA LEU A 84 -17.79 26.99 -2.59
C LEU A 84 -18.86 26.23 -1.80
N ASP A 85 -19.95 25.89 -2.47
CA ASP A 85 -20.97 25.01 -1.92
C ASP A 85 -20.43 23.59 -1.75
N THR A 86 -20.83 22.94 -0.65
CA THR A 86 -20.48 21.53 -0.39
C THR A 86 -21.64 20.60 -0.70
N SER A 87 -21.32 19.36 -1.06
CA SER A 87 -22.29 18.28 -1.24
C SER A 87 -21.67 16.94 -0.86
N PRO A 88 -22.45 15.99 -0.30
CA PRO A 88 -21.94 14.66 -0.05
C PRO A 88 -21.61 13.93 -1.36
N ILE A 89 -20.59 13.08 -1.34
CA ILE A 89 -20.26 12.23 -2.49
C ILE A 89 -21.31 11.12 -2.61
N THR A 90 -22.02 11.09 -3.74
CA THR A 90 -23.02 10.05 -4.04
C THR A 90 -22.42 8.91 -4.87
N THR A 91 -23.09 7.77 -4.90
CA THR A 91 -22.66 6.60 -5.68
C THR A 91 -22.65 6.84 -7.18
N VAL A 92 -23.55 7.69 -7.67
CA VAL A 92 -23.62 8.09 -9.09
C VAL A 92 -22.46 9.03 -9.44
N ASP A 93 -22.20 10.02 -8.58
CA ASP A 93 -21.09 10.95 -8.78
C ASP A 93 -19.72 10.27 -8.73
N ALA A 94 -19.62 9.14 -8.03
CA ALA A 94 -18.39 8.37 -7.91
C ALA A 94 -17.95 7.70 -9.24
N LEU A 95 -18.89 7.46 -10.18
CA LEU A 95 -18.58 6.85 -11.48
C LEU A 95 -17.72 7.75 -12.38
N VAL A 96 -17.77 9.07 -12.16
CA VAL A 96 -16.98 10.06 -12.91
C VAL A 96 -15.54 10.15 -12.39
N LEU A 97 -15.25 9.53 -11.22
CA LEU A 97 -13.93 9.56 -10.62
C LEU A 97 -12.93 8.74 -11.44
N ARG A 98 -11.72 9.28 -11.58
CA ARG A 98 -10.66 8.66 -12.38
C ARG A 98 -10.15 7.38 -11.73
N TYR A 99 -10.08 6.28 -12.49
CA TYR A 99 -9.70 4.95 -11.98
C TYR A 99 -10.61 4.43 -10.85
N PHE A 100 -11.87 4.87 -10.78
CA PHE A 100 -12.81 4.42 -9.76
C PHE A 100 -13.02 2.91 -9.74
N LEU A 101 -13.15 2.27 -10.91
CA LEU A 101 -13.34 0.82 -11.00
C LEU A 101 -12.12 0.04 -10.47
N GLU A 102 -10.91 0.49 -10.80
CA GLU A 102 -9.66 -0.12 -10.29
C GLU A 102 -9.53 0.09 -8.78
N TYR A 103 -9.90 1.28 -8.28
CA TYR A 103 -9.99 1.56 -6.85
C TYR A 103 -10.97 0.63 -6.14
N GLN A 104 -12.20 0.53 -6.67
CA GLN A 104 -13.25 -0.29 -6.08
C GLN A 104 -12.80 -1.75 -6.01
N TRP A 105 -12.30 -2.28 -7.12
CA TRP A 105 -11.89 -3.66 -7.21
C TRP A 105 -10.71 -3.98 -6.30
N PHE A 106 -9.69 -3.13 -6.25
CA PHE A 106 -8.52 -3.34 -5.39
C PHE A 106 -8.87 -3.36 -3.90
N VAL A 107 -9.65 -2.38 -3.45
CA VAL A 107 -10.04 -2.25 -2.04
C VAL A 107 -10.98 -3.38 -1.62
N ASP A 108 -11.99 -3.69 -2.44
CA ASP A 108 -12.90 -4.79 -2.14
C ASP A 108 -12.14 -6.13 -2.13
N PHE A 109 -11.26 -6.38 -3.10
CA PHE A 109 -10.43 -7.59 -3.14
C PHE A 109 -9.57 -7.74 -1.89
N ALA A 110 -8.94 -6.67 -1.40
CA ALA A 110 -8.14 -6.70 -0.18
C ALA A 110 -8.98 -7.06 1.06
N VAL A 111 -10.23 -6.57 1.15
CA VAL A 111 -11.15 -6.92 2.25
C VAL A 111 -11.55 -8.39 2.16
N TYR A 112 -11.94 -8.88 0.99
CA TYR A 112 -12.26 -10.29 0.80
C TYR A 112 -11.06 -11.20 1.07
N SER A 113 -9.87 -10.84 0.61
CA SER A 113 -8.62 -11.55 0.89
C SER A 113 -8.33 -11.64 2.40
N THR A 114 -8.48 -10.52 3.12
CA THR A 114 -8.33 -10.49 4.58
C THR A 114 -9.35 -11.40 5.27
N ALA A 115 -10.62 -11.37 4.82
CA ALA A 115 -11.68 -12.21 5.38
C ALA A 115 -11.41 -13.71 5.13
N VAL A 116 -10.99 -14.08 3.91
CA VAL A 116 -10.59 -15.45 3.55
C VAL A 116 -9.41 -15.91 4.39
N TYR A 117 -8.41 -15.05 4.61
CA TYR A 117 -7.27 -15.35 5.46
C TYR A 117 -7.70 -15.59 6.91
N VAL A 118 -8.48 -14.69 7.51
CA VAL A 118 -8.97 -14.82 8.90
C VAL A 118 -9.81 -16.08 9.07
N PHE A 119 -10.68 -16.39 8.12
CA PHE A 119 -11.45 -17.64 8.14
C PHE A 119 -10.53 -18.86 8.04
N THR A 120 -9.53 -18.82 7.15
CA THR A 120 -8.58 -19.91 6.96
C THR A 120 -7.79 -20.17 8.24
N GLU A 121 -7.33 -19.11 8.91
CA GLU A 121 -6.64 -19.20 10.20
C GLU A 121 -7.55 -19.75 11.31
N GLY A 122 -8.81 -19.31 11.37
CA GLY A 122 -9.80 -19.88 12.29
C GLY A 122 -10.05 -21.37 12.02
N TYR A 123 -10.08 -21.77 10.75
CA TYR A 123 -10.23 -23.18 10.35
C TYR A 123 -9.01 -24.02 10.76
N TYR A 124 -7.78 -23.53 10.55
CA TYR A 124 -6.57 -24.22 11.04
C TYR A 124 -6.54 -24.34 12.57
N CYS A 125 -7.04 -23.34 13.29
CA CYS A 125 -7.13 -23.39 14.75
C CYS A 125 -8.11 -24.46 15.26
N LEU A 126 -9.16 -24.80 14.49
CA LEU A 126 -10.24 -25.68 14.93
C LEU A 126 -10.12 -27.12 14.41
N ALA A 127 -9.56 -27.33 13.21
CA ALA A 127 -9.68 -28.60 12.48
C ALA A 127 -8.33 -29.29 12.13
N ASP A 128 -7.19 -28.68 12.47
CA ASP A 128 -5.81 -29.11 12.09
C ASP A 128 -5.70 -29.93 10.78
N PRO A 129 -6.04 -29.33 9.63
CA PRO A 129 -6.03 -30.04 8.35
C PRO A 129 -4.58 -30.22 7.84
N GLN A 130 -3.94 -31.33 8.21
CA GLN A 130 -2.55 -31.68 7.86
C GLN A 130 -2.26 -31.85 6.34
N LYS A 131 -3.27 -31.75 5.46
CA LYS A 131 -3.12 -32.04 4.01
C LYS A 131 -3.69 -30.97 3.05
N GLU A 132 -4.25 -29.87 3.54
CA GLU A 132 -4.82 -28.83 2.66
C GLU A 132 -3.85 -27.65 2.46
N THR A 133 -3.74 -27.17 1.22
CA THR A 133 -2.90 -26.01 0.86
C THR A 133 -3.55 -24.72 1.34
N ASN A 134 -2.90 -23.97 2.24
CA ASN A 134 -3.44 -22.74 2.80
C ASN A 134 -3.83 -21.70 1.72
N ILE A 135 -5.12 -21.66 1.38
CA ILE A 135 -5.62 -20.77 0.32
C ILE A 135 -5.61 -19.30 0.75
N GLY A 136 -5.67 -19.02 2.06
CA GLY A 136 -5.49 -17.67 2.59
C GLY A 136 -4.16 -17.04 2.16
N VAL A 137 -3.08 -17.82 2.09
CA VAL A 137 -1.78 -17.37 1.58
C VAL A 137 -1.87 -16.95 0.10
N LEU A 138 -2.58 -17.73 -0.73
CA LEU A 138 -2.74 -17.41 -2.15
C LEU A 138 -3.45 -16.07 -2.37
N TRP A 139 -4.53 -15.82 -1.61
CA TRP A 139 -5.26 -14.54 -1.67
C TRP A 139 -4.39 -13.37 -1.20
N CYS A 140 -3.59 -13.58 -0.15
CA CYS A 140 -2.65 -12.55 0.31
C CYS A 140 -1.57 -12.26 -0.74
N LEU A 141 -0.98 -13.29 -1.36
CA LEU A 141 -0.02 -13.11 -2.45
C LEU A 141 -0.64 -12.36 -3.63
N LEU A 142 -1.87 -12.71 -4.01
CA LEU A 142 -2.58 -12.02 -5.09
C LEU A 142 -2.84 -10.54 -4.74
N THR A 143 -3.10 -10.23 -3.45
CA THR A 143 -3.26 -8.85 -2.98
C THR A 143 -1.94 -8.07 -3.07
N VAL A 144 -0.81 -8.69 -2.77
CA VAL A 144 0.52 -8.09 -2.97
C VAL A 144 0.74 -7.78 -4.46
N VAL A 145 0.43 -8.73 -5.35
CA VAL A 145 0.52 -8.52 -6.82
C VAL A 145 -0.38 -7.37 -7.28
N PHE A 146 -1.62 -7.30 -6.80
CA PHE A 146 -2.52 -6.18 -7.15
C PHE A 146 -2.06 -4.85 -6.57
N SER A 147 -1.41 -4.84 -5.40
CA SER A 147 -0.80 -3.62 -4.86
C SER A 147 0.29 -3.10 -5.79
N VAL A 148 1.16 -3.99 -6.30
CA VAL A 148 2.18 -3.64 -7.30
C VAL A 148 1.54 -3.17 -8.61
N LYS A 149 0.46 -3.81 -9.09
CA LYS A 149 -0.30 -3.37 -10.27
C LYS A 149 -0.83 -1.94 -10.08
N VAL A 150 -1.44 -1.64 -8.93
CA VAL A 150 -1.98 -0.31 -8.60
C VAL A 150 -0.86 0.73 -8.56
N PHE A 151 0.26 0.41 -7.92
CA PHE A 151 1.43 1.31 -7.89
C PHE A 151 1.97 1.59 -9.28
N PHE A 152 2.09 0.57 -10.13
CA PHE A 152 2.48 0.75 -11.52
C PHE A 152 1.46 1.60 -12.32
N MET A 153 0.16 1.41 -12.08
CA MET A 153 -0.89 2.21 -12.72
C MET A 153 -0.78 3.69 -12.34
N VAL A 154 -0.63 3.99 -11.04
CA VAL A 154 -0.46 5.36 -10.53
C VAL A 154 0.86 5.96 -11.04
N MET A 155 1.93 5.18 -11.05
CA MET A 155 3.22 5.58 -11.61
C MET A 155 3.11 5.98 -13.08
N ARG A 156 2.49 5.12 -13.91
CA ARG A 156 2.26 5.38 -15.33
C ARG A 156 1.44 6.65 -15.55
N HIS A 157 0.55 6.99 -14.62
CA HIS A 157 -0.20 8.23 -14.68
C HIS A 157 0.71 9.46 -14.57
N TYR A 158 1.66 9.47 -13.63
CA TYR A 158 2.65 10.54 -13.49
C TYR A 158 3.56 10.65 -14.72
N PHE A 159 4.01 9.52 -15.24
CA PHE A 159 4.83 9.49 -16.47
C PHE A 159 4.08 9.94 -17.73
N ARG A 160 2.75 10.02 -17.70
CA ARG A 160 1.93 10.53 -18.80
C ARG A 160 1.52 11.99 -18.63
N SER A 161 1.76 12.58 -17.46
CA SER A 161 1.48 13.99 -17.19
C SER A 161 2.24 14.89 -18.17
N GLU A 162 1.59 15.90 -18.75
CA GLU A 162 2.20 16.82 -19.72
C GLU A 162 3.31 17.67 -19.08
N GLU A 163 3.24 17.87 -17.77
CA GLU A 163 4.24 18.58 -16.98
C GLU A 163 5.42 17.65 -16.66
N GLY A 164 6.60 17.94 -17.23
CA GLY A 164 7.80 17.13 -17.05
C GLY A 164 8.30 17.01 -15.60
N GLY A 165 7.87 17.92 -14.72
CA GLY A 165 8.28 17.96 -13.31
C GLY A 165 7.87 16.72 -12.50
N GLU A 166 6.68 16.15 -12.74
CA GLU A 166 6.27 14.96 -11.99
C GLU A 166 7.14 13.75 -12.33
N ARG A 167 7.57 13.66 -13.60
CA ARG A 167 8.42 12.57 -14.10
C ARG A 167 9.83 12.67 -13.54
N SER A 168 10.40 13.87 -13.52
CA SER A 168 11.74 14.11 -12.99
C SER A 168 11.80 13.80 -11.49
N VAL A 169 10.84 14.29 -10.70
CA VAL A 169 10.75 13.99 -9.26
C VAL A 169 10.70 12.48 -9.03
N CYS A 170 9.88 11.76 -9.81
CA CYS A 170 9.79 10.32 -9.67
C CYS A 170 11.12 9.59 -9.97
N LEU A 171 11.83 9.99 -11.03
CA LEU A 171 13.12 9.40 -11.40
C LEU A 171 14.20 9.71 -10.36
N THR A 172 14.23 10.94 -9.84
CA THR A 172 15.16 11.33 -8.77
C THR A 172 14.95 10.49 -7.52
N PHE A 173 13.70 10.31 -7.08
CA PHE A 173 13.40 9.45 -5.93
C PHE A 173 13.69 7.98 -6.22
N ALA A 174 13.47 7.48 -7.44
CA ALA A 174 13.86 6.13 -7.81
C ALA A 174 15.37 5.88 -7.60
N PHE A 175 16.21 6.82 -8.06
CA PHE A 175 17.66 6.76 -7.86
C PHE A 175 18.06 6.91 -6.39
N PHE A 176 17.45 7.85 -5.68
CA PHE A 176 17.68 8.04 -4.24
C PHE A 176 17.34 6.76 -3.45
N PHE A 177 16.20 6.12 -3.72
CA PHE A 177 15.82 4.87 -3.07
C PHE A 177 16.67 3.68 -3.49
N LEU A 178 17.23 3.69 -4.70
CA LEU A 178 18.23 2.70 -5.11
C LEU A 178 19.48 2.80 -4.24
N LEU A 179 20.01 4.00 -4.02
CA LEU A 179 21.15 4.23 -3.12
C LEU A 179 20.82 3.81 -1.68
N LEU A 180 19.66 4.22 -1.17
CA LEU A 180 19.22 3.86 0.18
C LEU A 180 19.05 2.35 0.34
N ALA A 181 18.56 1.65 -0.70
CA ALA A 181 18.41 0.19 -0.68
C ALA A 181 19.76 -0.51 -0.63
N MET A 182 20.74 -0.02 -1.40
CA MET A 182 22.11 -0.55 -1.33
C MET A 182 22.70 -0.39 0.08
N VAL A 183 22.52 0.77 0.71
CA VAL A 183 22.96 0.98 2.11
C VAL A 183 22.24 0.03 3.06
N ALA A 184 20.91 -0.06 2.97
CA ALA A 184 20.10 -0.90 3.85
C ALA A 184 20.48 -2.40 3.76
N LEU A 185 20.83 -2.89 2.56
CA LEU A 185 21.25 -4.28 2.34
C LEU A 185 22.71 -4.57 2.72
N ILE A 186 23.51 -3.54 3.04
CA ILE A 186 24.89 -3.68 3.55
C ILE A 186 24.91 -3.72 5.09
N ILE A 187 23.90 -3.16 5.75
CA ILE A 187 23.81 -3.15 7.21
C ILE A 187 23.71 -4.58 7.74
N ARG A 188 24.56 -4.90 8.72
CA ARG A 188 24.60 -6.22 9.38
C ARG A 188 23.28 -6.55 10.07
N GLU A 189 22.92 -7.84 10.08
CA GLU A 189 21.72 -8.34 10.76
C GLU A 189 21.73 -8.11 12.27
N ASP A 190 22.90 -7.84 12.87
CA ASP A 190 23.03 -7.46 14.28
C ASP A 190 22.36 -6.12 14.61
N TYR A 191 22.24 -5.23 13.62
CA TYR A 191 21.57 -3.94 13.79
C TYR A 191 20.14 -3.98 13.23
N LEU A 192 19.95 -4.56 12.03
CA LEU A 192 18.66 -4.68 11.36
C LEU A 192 18.24 -6.14 11.22
N GLU A 193 17.27 -6.56 12.03
CA GLU A 193 16.92 -7.96 12.15
C GLU A 193 15.90 -8.41 11.07
N PHE A 194 16.34 -8.44 9.81
CA PHE A 194 15.51 -8.93 8.71
C PHE A 194 15.51 -10.46 8.60
N GLY A 195 16.66 -11.11 8.77
CA GLY A 195 16.83 -12.53 8.48
C GLY A 195 16.95 -12.84 6.97
N LEU A 196 17.44 -11.88 6.20
CA LEU A 196 17.60 -12.00 4.75
C LEU A 196 18.87 -12.78 4.40
N GLU A 197 19.97 -12.60 5.13
CA GLU A 197 21.22 -13.33 4.96
C GLU A 197 21.06 -14.79 5.38
N THR A 198 20.41 -15.03 6.52
CA THR A 198 20.06 -16.38 6.98
C THR A 198 19.11 -17.10 6.02
N GLY A 199 18.08 -16.39 5.52
CA GLY A 199 17.18 -16.90 4.48
C GLY A 199 17.92 -17.25 3.18
N LEU A 200 18.76 -16.35 2.68
CA LEU A 200 19.54 -16.56 1.46
C LEU A 200 20.59 -17.68 1.63
N ALA A 201 21.20 -17.81 2.81
CA ALA A 201 22.12 -18.88 3.12
C ALA A 201 21.43 -20.26 3.08
N SER A 202 20.22 -20.37 3.64
CA SER A 202 19.41 -21.59 3.58
C SER A 202 19.04 -21.98 2.15
N VAL A 203 18.62 -21.01 1.33
CA VAL A 203 18.36 -21.27 -0.10
C VAL A 203 19.64 -21.68 -0.82
N SER A 204 20.75 -21.02 -0.51
CA SER A 204 22.04 -21.31 -1.14
C SER A 204 22.56 -22.69 -0.80
N SER A 205 22.43 -23.16 0.44
CA SER A 205 22.85 -24.51 0.83
C SER A 205 22.00 -25.58 0.13
N ASN A 206 20.68 -25.36 0.04
CA ASN A 206 19.78 -26.25 -0.69
C ASN A 206 20.12 -26.28 -2.18
N LEU A 207 20.33 -25.10 -2.79
CA LEU A 207 20.66 -24.98 -4.20
C LEU A 207 22.05 -25.55 -4.52
N GLU A 208 23.03 -25.40 -3.62
CA GLU A 208 24.36 -25.98 -3.77
C GLU A 208 24.30 -27.50 -3.84
N SER A 209 23.46 -28.14 -3.02
CA SER A 209 23.26 -29.59 -3.08
C SER A 209 22.74 -30.07 -4.45
N ILE A 210 21.86 -29.27 -5.07
CA ILE A 210 21.25 -29.57 -6.37
C ILE A 210 22.23 -29.24 -7.52
N LEU A 211 22.95 -28.12 -7.42
CA LEU A 211 23.90 -27.66 -8.44
C LEU A 211 25.14 -28.53 -8.51
N LYS A 212 25.61 -29.07 -7.38
CA LYS A 212 26.72 -30.04 -7.34
C LYS A 212 26.39 -31.31 -8.11
N GLN A 213 25.15 -31.80 -8.02
CA GLN A 213 24.70 -32.93 -8.83
C GLN A 213 24.72 -32.64 -10.34
N ARG A 214 24.71 -31.36 -10.75
CA ARG A 214 24.66 -30.92 -12.15
C ARG A 214 25.96 -30.29 -12.68
N GLY A 215 26.99 -30.17 -11.85
CA GLY A 215 28.29 -29.58 -12.20
C GLY A 215 28.27 -28.05 -12.41
N TRP A 216 27.31 -27.33 -11.83
CA TRP A 216 27.10 -25.89 -12.06
C TRP A 216 27.45 -24.99 -10.86
N GLU A 217 28.61 -25.19 -10.25
CA GLU A 217 29.01 -24.48 -9.02
C GLU A 217 29.14 -22.95 -9.19
N TRP A 218 29.53 -22.48 -10.39
CA TRP A 218 29.68 -21.05 -10.70
C TRP A 218 28.36 -20.27 -10.69
N THR A 219 27.21 -20.96 -10.75
CA THR A 219 25.88 -20.32 -10.79
C THR A 219 25.42 -19.82 -9.43
N LEU A 220 25.97 -20.36 -8.33
CA LEU A 220 25.58 -19.99 -6.97
C LEU A 220 25.93 -18.53 -6.60
N PRO A 221 27.16 -18.03 -6.78
CA PRO A 221 27.48 -16.62 -6.53
C PRO A 221 26.69 -15.69 -7.46
N LEU A 222 26.46 -16.09 -8.71
CA LEU A 222 25.65 -15.33 -9.66
C LEU A 222 24.19 -15.23 -9.21
N ALA A 223 23.60 -16.32 -8.69
CA ALA A 223 22.24 -16.33 -8.16
C ALA A 223 22.10 -15.44 -6.92
N LYS A 224 23.08 -15.45 -6.01
CA LYS A 224 23.11 -14.54 -4.85
C LYS A 224 23.18 -13.08 -5.27
N LEU A 225 24.03 -12.76 -6.25
CA LEU A 225 24.14 -11.41 -6.80
C LEU A 225 22.85 -10.98 -7.50
N ALA A 226 22.29 -11.83 -8.36
CA ALA A 226 21.04 -11.57 -9.06
C ALA A 226 19.87 -11.32 -8.10
N PHE A 227 19.79 -12.09 -7.01
CA PHE A 227 18.80 -11.86 -5.95
C PHE A 227 18.96 -10.49 -5.30
N LYS A 228 20.18 -10.12 -4.89
CA LYS A 228 20.45 -8.79 -4.29
C LYS A 228 20.13 -7.65 -5.26
N LEU A 229 20.54 -7.77 -6.53
CA LEU A 229 20.24 -6.76 -7.56
C LEU A 229 18.73 -6.67 -7.84
N GLY A 230 18.03 -7.80 -7.90
CA GLY A 230 16.57 -7.84 -8.04
C GLY A 230 15.87 -7.18 -6.86
N LEU A 231 16.34 -7.43 -5.65
CA LEU A 231 15.79 -6.80 -4.44
C LEU A 231 16.02 -5.28 -4.44
N VAL A 232 17.21 -4.80 -4.81
CA VAL A 232 17.50 -3.37 -4.97
C VAL A 232 16.59 -2.74 -6.03
N ALA A 233 16.37 -3.42 -7.16
CA ALA A 233 15.47 -2.93 -8.21
C ALA A 233 14.02 -2.82 -7.73
N VAL A 234 13.52 -3.83 -6.99
CA VAL A 234 12.19 -3.78 -6.34
C VAL A 234 12.13 -2.63 -5.33
N CYS A 235 13.19 -2.41 -4.57
CA CYS A 235 13.25 -1.33 -3.59
C CYS A 235 13.17 0.06 -4.24
N SER A 236 13.96 0.28 -5.29
CA SER A 236 13.94 1.50 -6.09
C SER A 236 12.56 1.74 -6.71
N PHE A 237 11.95 0.70 -7.29
CA PHE A 237 10.62 0.78 -7.87
C PHE A 237 9.54 1.13 -6.84
N LEU A 238 9.51 0.43 -5.70
CA LEU A 238 8.58 0.72 -4.60
C LEU A 238 8.79 2.13 -4.05
N GLY A 239 10.05 2.53 -3.85
CA GLY A 239 10.40 3.88 -3.41
C GLY A 239 9.87 4.96 -4.35
N ALA A 240 10.09 4.78 -5.66
CA ALA A 240 9.55 5.67 -6.69
C ALA A 240 8.02 5.74 -6.61
N CYS A 241 7.34 4.60 -6.53
CA CYS A 241 5.87 4.52 -6.46
C CYS A 241 5.30 5.20 -5.22
N LEU A 242 6.02 5.15 -4.10
CA LEU A 242 5.60 5.71 -2.81
C LEU A 242 5.98 7.18 -2.62
N THR A 243 6.75 7.77 -3.55
CA THR A 243 7.14 9.20 -3.54
C THR A 243 5.94 10.13 -3.41
N PHE A 244 5.07 10.17 -4.42
CA PHE A 244 3.91 11.05 -4.40
C PHE A 244 2.89 10.72 -3.30
N PRO A 245 2.59 9.44 -3.02
CA PRO A 245 1.81 9.07 -1.84
C PRO A 245 2.35 9.68 -0.54
N GLY A 246 3.67 9.63 -0.30
CA GLY A 246 4.28 10.18 0.91
C GLY A 246 4.29 11.71 0.95
N LEU A 247 4.65 12.36 -0.16
CA LEU A 247 4.59 13.83 -0.27
C LEU A 247 3.16 14.34 0.00
N ARG A 248 2.16 13.68 -0.58
CA ARG A 248 0.75 14.03 -0.40
C ARG A 248 0.23 13.68 0.99
N LEU A 249 0.68 12.58 1.59
CA LEU A 249 0.36 12.23 2.97
C LEU A 249 0.79 13.34 3.92
N ALA A 250 2.00 13.89 3.75
CA ALA A 250 2.45 15.02 4.56
C ALA A 250 1.55 16.25 4.40
N GLN A 251 1.18 16.59 3.16
CA GLN A 251 0.27 17.70 2.89
C GLN A 251 -1.09 17.51 3.58
N THR A 252 -1.78 16.39 3.28
CA THR A 252 -3.12 16.17 3.82
C THR A 252 -3.11 15.94 5.33
N HIS A 253 -2.00 15.49 5.91
CA HIS A 253 -1.86 15.34 7.36
C HIS A 253 -1.87 16.72 8.05
N LEU A 254 -1.05 17.66 7.58
CA LEU A 254 -1.07 19.04 8.07
C LEU A 254 -2.47 19.65 7.90
N ASP A 255 -3.14 19.29 6.82
CA ASP A 255 -4.45 19.81 6.48
C ASP A 255 -5.55 19.24 7.36
N ALA A 256 -5.52 17.94 7.60
CA ALA A 256 -6.42 17.25 8.51
C ALA A 256 -6.24 17.75 9.95
N LEU A 257 -5.02 18.06 10.38
CA LEU A 257 -4.76 18.65 11.70
C LEU A 257 -5.39 20.03 11.84
N ARG A 258 -5.29 20.89 10.82
CA ARG A 258 -5.94 22.21 10.81
C ARG A 258 -7.46 22.07 10.87
N MET A 259 -8.04 21.15 10.10
CA MET A 259 -9.48 20.88 10.13
C MET A 259 -9.97 20.24 11.44
N ALA A 260 -9.08 19.57 12.17
CA ALA A 260 -9.37 18.94 13.46
C ALA A 260 -8.89 19.77 14.67
N ALA A 261 -8.66 21.08 14.49
CA ALA A 261 -8.18 21.98 15.56
C ALA A 261 -8.99 21.86 16.86
N ASP A 262 -10.32 21.71 16.75
CA ASP A 262 -11.23 21.67 17.90
C ASP A 262 -11.44 20.26 18.47
N LYS A 263 -10.75 19.23 17.96
CA LYS A 263 -10.97 17.82 18.29
C LYS A 263 -9.66 17.13 18.73
N PRO A 264 -9.29 17.19 20.02
CA PRO A 264 -7.99 16.71 20.48
C PRO A 264 -7.80 15.20 20.26
N LEU A 265 -8.85 14.39 20.45
CA LEU A 265 -8.77 12.95 20.19
C LEU A 265 -8.46 12.63 18.72
N THR A 266 -9.06 13.36 17.78
CA THR A 266 -8.80 13.20 16.36
C THR A 266 -7.37 13.61 16.00
N GLN A 267 -6.84 14.67 16.62
CA GLN A 267 -5.44 15.08 16.43
C GLN A 267 -4.47 14.00 16.93
N VAL A 268 -4.70 13.43 18.11
CA VAL A 268 -3.86 12.33 18.64
C VAL A 268 -3.89 11.13 17.69
N LEU A 269 -5.07 10.74 17.19
CA LEU A 269 -5.20 9.65 16.21
C LEU A 269 -4.47 9.97 14.89
N LEU A 270 -4.56 11.21 14.41
CA LEU A 270 -3.86 11.68 13.20
C LEU A 270 -2.34 11.61 13.38
N HIS A 271 -1.82 12.08 14.51
CA HIS A 271 -0.38 12.01 14.82
C HIS A 271 0.11 10.57 14.95
N LEU A 272 -0.63 9.72 15.67
CA LEU A 272 -0.27 8.32 15.83
C LEU A 272 -0.32 7.58 14.47
N SER A 273 -1.31 7.89 13.62
CA SER A 273 -1.41 7.38 12.26
C SER A 273 -0.26 7.84 11.37
N PHE A 274 0.22 9.08 11.53
CA PHE A 274 1.36 9.61 10.78
C PHE A 274 2.70 9.01 11.24
N LEU A 275 2.83 8.73 12.55
CA LEU A 275 4.00 8.07 13.15
C LEU A 275 4.02 6.55 12.94
N ALA A 276 2.93 5.93 12.50
CA ALA A 276 2.83 4.49 12.31
C ALA A 276 3.98 3.87 11.48
N PRO A 277 4.40 4.42 10.32
CA PRO A 277 5.56 3.91 9.58
C PRO A 277 6.87 3.99 10.37
N VAL A 278 7.05 5.04 11.19
CA VAL A 278 8.24 5.19 12.04
C VAL A 278 8.28 4.08 13.08
N LEU A 279 7.15 3.81 13.73
CA LEU A 279 7.04 2.71 14.70
C LEU A 279 7.41 1.38 14.03
N VAL A 280 6.88 1.09 12.84
CA VAL A 280 7.25 -0.12 12.08
C VAL A 280 8.75 -0.18 11.78
N VAL A 281 9.37 0.92 11.33
CA VAL A 281 10.82 0.95 11.05
C VAL A 281 11.64 0.67 12.31
N VAL A 282 11.27 1.26 13.45
CA VAL A 282 11.99 1.11 14.72
C VAL A 282 11.93 -0.32 15.27
N MET A 283 10.83 -1.04 15.06
CA MET A 283 10.64 -2.43 15.53
C MET A 283 11.60 -3.45 14.89
N TRP A 284 12.29 -3.09 13.81
CA TRP A 284 13.32 -3.93 13.17
C TRP A 284 14.75 -3.50 13.52
N ILE A 285 14.92 -2.36 14.21
CA ILE A 285 16.21 -1.94 14.73
C ILE A 285 16.43 -2.69 16.05
N LYS A 286 17.24 -3.74 16.00
CA LYS A 286 17.48 -4.68 17.11
C LYS A 286 17.90 -3.98 18.42
N PRO A 287 18.89 -3.06 18.44
CA PRO A 287 19.31 -2.43 19.69
C PRO A 287 18.24 -1.51 20.31
N ILE A 288 17.33 -0.95 19.50
CA ILE A 288 16.30 -0.02 19.99
C ILE A 288 15.06 -0.78 20.47
N SER A 289 14.70 -1.86 19.80
CA SER A 289 13.43 -2.55 20.02
C SER A 289 13.61 -3.86 20.79
N ARG A 290 14.22 -4.86 20.15
CA ARG A 290 14.34 -6.21 20.68
C ARG A 290 15.28 -6.27 21.89
N ASP A 291 16.49 -5.71 21.78
CA ASP A 291 17.46 -5.77 22.88
C ASP A 291 16.98 -4.96 24.08
N PHE A 292 16.31 -3.82 23.84
CA PHE A 292 15.71 -3.02 24.90
C PHE A 292 14.60 -3.76 25.66
N LEU A 293 13.73 -4.51 24.97
CA LEU A 293 12.63 -5.25 25.60
C LEU A 293 13.08 -6.58 26.23
N LEU A 294 14.12 -7.22 25.67
CA LEU A 294 14.70 -8.45 26.22
C LEU A 294 15.65 -8.17 27.39
N HIS A 295 16.35 -7.04 27.38
CA HIS A 295 17.38 -6.70 28.36
C HIS A 295 17.17 -5.28 28.91
N ALA A 296 15.95 -4.98 29.35
CA ALA A 296 15.62 -3.66 29.87
C ALA A 296 16.52 -3.35 31.08
N PRO A 297 17.34 -2.29 31.04
CA PRO A 297 18.26 -1.98 32.11
C PRO A 297 17.49 -1.38 33.29
N MET A 298 17.20 -2.19 34.31
CA MET A 298 16.57 -1.72 35.55
C MET A 298 17.65 -1.61 36.64
N GLY A 299 18.50 -0.59 36.52
CA GLY A 299 19.62 -0.36 37.43
C GLY A 299 20.80 -1.32 37.19
N LYS A 300 21.15 -2.16 38.18
CA LYS A 300 22.27 -3.14 38.08
C LYS A 300 21.85 -4.51 37.53
N GLN A 301 20.56 -4.72 37.26
CA GLN A 301 20.02 -5.99 36.76
C GLN A 301 19.25 -5.76 35.46
N THR A 302 19.39 -6.70 34.53
CA THR A 302 18.60 -6.76 33.30
C THR A 302 17.37 -7.61 33.55
N VAL A 303 16.17 -7.05 33.37
CA VAL A 303 14.91 -7.81 33.46
C VAL A 303 14.45 -8.16 32.06
N GLN A 304 14.14 -9.44 31.83
CA GLN A 304 13.54 -9.90 30.57
C GLN A 304 12.04 -9.60 30.59
N ILE A 305 11.63 -8.51 29.94
CA ILE A 305 10.21 -8.09 29.90
C ILE A 305 9.39 -9.00 28.99
N LEU A 306 9.98 -9.46 27.88
CA LEU A 306 9.33 -10.31 26.89
C LEU A 306 10.23 -11.48 26.48
N SER A 307 9.64 -12.64 26.18
CA SER A 307 10.35 -13.74 25.52
C SER A 307 10.51 -13.48 24.02
N ASP A 308 11.42 -14.20 23.36
CA ASP A 308 11.65 -14.07 21.92
C ASP A 308 10.41 -14.37 21.07
N SER A 309 9.64 -15.39 21.44
CA SER A 309 8.39 -15.74 20.76
C SER A 309 7.33 -14.65 20.98
N ALA A 310 7.20 -14.17 22.21
CA ALA A 310 6.25 -13.11 22.55
C ALA A 310 6.57 -11.79 21.82
N TYR A 311 7.85 -11.45 21.63
CA TYR A 311 8.25 -10.25 20.88
C TYR A 311 7.83 -10.34 19.41
N ASN A 312 8.05 -11.50 18.79
CA ASN A 312 7.64 -11.75 17.41
C ASN A 312 6.13 -11.63 17.23
N THR A 313 5.35 -12.19 18.15
CA THR A 313 3.88 -12.08 18.17
C THR A 313 3.42 -10.64 18.41
N ALA A 314 4.00 -9.95 19.40
CA ALA A 314 3.69 -8.54 19.70
C ALA A 314 3.97 -7.64 18.50
N ARG A 315 5.06 -7.92 17.75
CA ARG A 315 5.41 -7.22 16.53
C ARG A 315 4.35 -7.35 15.44
N LEU A 316 3.87 -8.56 15.17
CA LEU A 316 2.80 -8.78 14.19
C LEU A 316 1.51 -8.07 14.58
N TRP A 317 1.07 -8.18 15.84
CA TRP A 317 -0.13 -7.50 16.33
C TRP A 317 -0.02 -5.98 16.30
N THR A 318 1.15 -5.44 16.62
CA THR A 318 1.40 -3.99 16.54
C THR A 318 1.23 -3.49 15.12
N ILE A 319 1.79 -4.20 14.12
CA ILE A 319 1.65 -3.81 12.71
C ILE A 319 0.18 -3.86 12.26
N ILE A 320 -0.56 -4.91 12.64
CA ILE A 320 -2.00 -4.99 12.36
C ILE A 320 -2.74 -3.80 12.98
N GLY A 321 -2.49 -3.49 14.26
CA GLY A 321 -3.10 -2.36 14.95
C GLY A 321 -2.80 -1.02 14.26
N LEU A 322 -1.55 -0.82 13.83
CA LEU A 322 -1.14 0.37 13.08
C LEU A 322 -1.81 0.45 11.70
N CYS A 323 -1.95 -0.67 10.99
CA CYS A 323 -2.69 -0.71 9.72
C CYS A 323 -4.17 -0.35 9.94
N LEU A 324 -4.82 -0.91 10.95
CA LEU A 324 -6.22 -0.61 11.30
C LEU A 324 -6.41 0.85 11.67
N LEU A 325 -5.49 1.42 12.46
CA LEU A 325 -5.48 2.84 12.79
C LEU A 325 -5.44 3.71 11.52
N ARG A 326 -4.55 3.39 10.58
CA ARG A 326 -4.44 4.14 9.32
C ARG A 326 -5.69 4.02 8.46
N LEU A 327 -6.31 2.85 8.41
CA LEU A 327 -7.59 2.65 7.73
C LEU A 327 -8.69 3.51 8.37
N ALA A 328 -8.76 3.56 9.70
CA ALA A 328 -9.75 4.36 10.43
C ALA A 328 -9.61 5.87 10.16
N VAL A 329 -8.38 6.37 10.05
CA VAL A 329 -8.11 7.80 9.82
C VAL A 329 -8.11 8.17 8.32
N THR A 330 -8.27 7.21 7.40
CA THR A 330 -8.23 7.46 5.94
C THR A 330 -9.26 8.51 5.50
N ARG A 331 -10.49 8.47 6.04
CA ARG A 331 -11.53 9.45 5.68
C ARG A 331 -11.16 10.89 6.04
N HIS A 332 -10.45 11.10 7.15
CA HIS A 332 -10.01 12.43 7.56
C HIS A 332 -8.99 13.00 6.57
N HIS A 333 -8.05 12.18 6.10
CA HIS A 333 -7.08 12.58 5.08
C HIS A 333 -7.75 12.84 3.71
N LEU A 334 -8.74 12.04 3.34
CA LEU A 334 -9.52 12.26 2.11
C LEU A 334 -10.34 13.54 2.17
N GLN A 335 -10.96 13.85 3.31
CA GLN A 335 -11.68 15.10 3.49
C GLN A 335 -10.73 16.30 3.42
N ALA A 336 -9.56 16.20 4.04
CA ALA A 336 -8.52 17.23 3.96
C ALA A 336 -8.06 17.46 2.52
N TYR A 337 -7.93 16.39 1.72
CA TYR A 337 -7.65 16.51 0.29
C TYR A 337 -8.76 17.23 -0.49
N LEU A 338 -10.03 16.92 -0.23
CA LEU A 338 -11.15 17.64 -0.86
C LEU A 338 -11.17 19.12 -0.46
N GLY A 339 -10.77 19.44 0.77
CA GLY A 339 -10.56 20.80 1.29
C GLY A 339 -9.51 21.62 0.54
N LEU A 340 -8.69 21.00 -0.32
CA LEU A 340 -7.74 21.71 -1.17
C LEU A 340 -8.43 22.67 -2.16
N ALA A 341 -9.68 22.37 -2.55
CA ALA A 341 -10.45 23.24 -3.44
C ALA A 341 -10.74 24.60 -2.81
N GLU A 342 -11.19 24.61 -1.56
CA GLU A 342 -11.49 25.83 -0.80
C GLU A 342 -10.23 26.68 -0.60
N ARG A 343 -9.13 26.07 -0.17
CA ARG A 343 -7.86 26.77 -0.01
C ARG A 343 -7.31 27.37 -1.28
N TRP A 344 -7.46 26.65 -2.40
CA TRP A 344 -7.06 27.18 -3.69
C TRP A 344 -7.89 28.42 -4.06
N VAL A 345 -9.18 28.44 -3.75
CA VAL A 345 -10.02 29.64 -3.92
C VAL A 345 -9.59 30.77 -2.99
N GLU A 346 -9.29 30.48 -1.72
CA GLU A 346 -8.77 31.47 -0.77
C GLU A 346 -7.42 32.07 -1.21
N GLN A 347 -6.54 31.24 -1.79
CA GLN A 347 -5.26 31.68 -2.32
C GLN A 347 -5.43 32.52 -3.58
N MET A 348 -6.29 32.07 -4.51
CA MET A 348 -6.65 32.81 -5.71
C MET A 348 -7.16 34.21 -5.36
N ARG A 349 -8.00 34.34 -4.32
CA ARG A 349 -8.53 35.62 -3.85
C ARG A 349 -7.45 36.64 -3.45
N LYS A 350 -6.28 36.16 -3.02
CA LYS A 350 -5.14 37.01 -2.62
C LYS A 350 -4.29 37.46 -3.82
N GLU A 351 -4.44 36.81 -4.97
CA GLU A 351 -3.68 37.12 -6.18
C GLU A 351 -4.42 38.16 -7.03
N ALA A 352 -3.70 39.19 -7.49
CA ALA A 352 -4.25 40.15 -8.44
C ALA A 352 -4.27 39.56 -9.86
N GLY A 353 -5.33 39.82 -10.62
CA GLY A 353 -5.41 39.46 -12.03
C GLY A 353 -6.78 38.96 -12.44
N ARG A 354 -6.89 38.51 -13.70
CA ARG A 354 -8.08 37.82 -14.23
C ARG A 354 -7.78 36.34 -14.38
N ILE A 355 -8.78 35.53 -14.18
CA ILE A 355 -8.74 34.08 -14.42
C ILE A 355 -9.94 33.69 -15.29
N THR A 356 -9.78 32.67 -16.13
CA THR A 356 -10.91 32.18 -16.92
C THR A 356 -11.84 31.35 -16.04
N VAL A 357 -13.15 31.47 -16.26
CA VAL A 357 -14.16 30.66 -15.53
C VAL A 357 -13.88 29.17 -15.70
N LEU A 358 -13.48 28.77 -16.91
CA LEU A 358 -13.15 27.40 -17.23
C LEU A 358 -11.94 26.88 -16.43
N GLU A 359 -10.94 27.72 -16.14
CA GLU A 359 -9.81 27.35 -15.29
C GLU A 359 -10.25 27.07 -13.85
N ILE A 360 -11.12 27.93 -13.28
CA ILE A 360 -11.69 27.73 -11.93
C ILE A 360 -12.44 26.39 -11.86
N GLN A 361 -13.40 26.19 -12.76
CA GLN A 361 -14.20 24.97 -12.81
C GLN A 361 -13.34 23.72 -13.04
N ARG A 362 -12.37 23.80 -13.95
CA ARG A 362 -11.46 22.69 -14.25
C ARG A 362 -10.58 22.35 -13.06
N LYS A 363 -10.08 23.33 -12.30
CA LYS A 363 -9.25 23.08 -11.12
C LYS A 363 -10.03 22.38 -10.02
N ILE A 364 -11.20 22.89 -9.66
CA ILE A 364 -12.08 22.29 -8.64
C ILE A 364 -12.51 20.88 -9.06
N THR A 365 -12.94 20.72 -10.31
CA THR A 365 -13.35 19.41 -10.85
C THR A 365 -12.18 18.43 -10.87
N ARG A 366 -10.96 18.86 -11.21
CA ARG A 366 -9.77 18.00 -11.20
C ARG A 366 -9.47 17.48 -9.80
N ILE A 367 -9.58 18.31 -8.76
CA ILE A 367 -9.39 17.89 -7.36
C ILE A 367 -10.42 16.80 -7.02
N TYR A 368 -11.70 17.04 -7.31
CA TYR A 368 -12.75 16.08 -7.05
C TYR A 368 -12.54 14.75 -7.81
N CYS A 369 -12.39 14.80 -9.14
CA CYS A 369 -12.25 13.61 -9.99
C CYS A 369 -11.01 12.76 -9.67
N TYR A 370 -10.06 13.30 -8.91
CA TYR A 370 -8.81 12.62 -8.56
C TYR A 370 -8.82 11.99 -7.15
N VAL A 371 -9.90 12.16 -6.38
CA VAL A 371 -10.01 11.63 -5.00
C VAL A 371 -9.84 10.10 -4.91
N SER A 372 -10.30 9.35 -5.90
CA SER A 372 -10.10 7.88 -6.00
C SER A 372 -8.62 7.51 -6.13
N VAL A 373 -7.86 8.26 -6.92
CA VAL A 373 -6.41 8.07 -7.08
C VAL A 373 -5.71 8.37 -5.76
N VAL A 374 -6.10 9.47 -5.09
CA VAL A 374 -5.58 9.80 -3.76
C VAL A 374 -5.92 8.72 -2.74
N SER A 375 -7.12 8.15 -2.78
CA SER A 375 -7.49 7.04 -1.92
C SER A 375 -6.64 5.79 -2.15
N LEU A 376 -6.33 5.46 -3.40
CA LEU A 376 -5.40 4.37 -3.72
C LEU A 376 -4.00 4.60 -3.14
N GLN A 377 -3.54 5.85 -3.11
CA GLN A 377 -2.23 6.19 -2.58
C GLN A 377 -2.15 6.10 -1.05
N TYR A 378 -3.25 6.38 -0.35
CA TYR A 378 -3.34 6.13 1.08
C TYR A 378 -3.47 4.65 1.40
N LEU A 379 -4.37 3.94 0.71
CA LEU A 379 -4.72 2.56 1.03
C LEU A 379 -3.69 1.54 0.52
N GLY A 380 -3.10 1.76 -0.65
CA GLY A 380 -2.17 0.82 -1.27
C GLY A 380 -1.01 0.41 -0.35
N PRO A 381 -0.26 1.36 0.25
CA PRO A 381 0.82 1.02 1.17
C PRO A 381 0.33 0.29 2.41
N VAL A 382 -0.83 0.70 2.96
CA VAL A 382 -1.42 0.09 4.17
C VAL A 382 -1.86 -1.35 3.90
N ILE A 383 -2.51 -1.61 2.76
CA ILE A 383 -2.94 -2.93 2.31
C ILE A 383 -1.72 -3.81 2.03
N LEU A 384 -0.68 -3.27 1.38
CA LEU A 384 0.55 -4.00 1.11
C LEU A 384 1.25 -4.41 2.41
N THR A 385 1.44 -3.47 3.35
CA THR A 385 2.03 -3.76 4.68
C THR A 385 1.21 -4.80 5.44
N LEU A 386 -0.13 -4.68 5.43
CA LEU A 386 -1.01 -5.65 6.09
C LEU A 386 -0.82 -7.07 5.51
N HIS A 387 -0.94 -7.24 4.20
CA HIS A 387 -0.84 -8.56 3.57
C HIS A 387 0.58 -9.13 3.60
N CYS A 388 1.62 -8.30 3.51
CA CYS A 388 3.00 -8.74 3.78
C CYS A 388 3.16 -9.25 5.22
N THR A 389 2.48 -8.64 6.20
CA THR A 389 2.51 -9.08 7.61
C THR A 389 1.77 -10.42 7.80
N LEU A 390 0.62 -10.60 7.14
CA LEU A 390 -0.11 -11.89 7.15
C LEU A 390 0.72 -13.01 6.51
N LEU A 391 1.39 -12.71 5.39
CA LEU A 391 2.32 -13.64 4.73
C LEU A 391 3.54 -13.94 5.58
N LEU A 392 4.14 -12.92 6.21
CA LEU A 392 5.24 -13.08 7.16
C LEU A 392 4.85 -14.02 8.30
N LYS A 393 3.62 -13.91 8.82
CA LYS A 393 3.13 -14.80 9.86
C LYS A 393 3.06 -16.25 9.38
N THR A 394 2.33 -16.50 8.29
CA THR A 394 2.02 -17.88 7.86
C THR A 394 3.21 -18.56 7.20
N LEU A 395 3.94 -17.88 6.31
CA LEU A 395 5.09 -18.45 5.60
C LEU A 395 6.38 -18.41 6.42
N GLY A 396 6.48 -17.49 7.38
CA GLY A 396 7.61 -17.42 8.31
C GLY A 396 7.43 -18.25 9.58
N HIS A 397 6.40 -19.09 9.67
CA HIS A 397 6.04 -19.91 10.85
C HIS A 397 6.01 -19.13 12.17
N HIS A 398 5.49 -17.91 12.17
CA HIS A 398 5.25 -17.19 13.42
C HIS A 398 3.88 -17.59 13.99
N SER A 399 3.73 -17.55 15.30
CA SER A 399 2.46 -17.79 15.98
C SER A 399 1.75 -16.48 16.32
N TRP A 400 0.41 -16.50 16.31
CA TRP A 400 -0.42 -15.43 16.86
C TRP A 400 -0.40 -15.40 18.40
N GLY A 401 0.15 -16.43 19.05
CA GLY A 401 0.17 -16.58 20.52
C GLY A 401 -1.19 -16.88 21.14
N LEU A 402 -2.20 -17.19 20.31
CA LEU A 402 -3.59 -17.43 20.74
C LEU A 402 -3.88 -18.92 21.05
N TYR A 403 -3.00 -19.82 20.62
CA TYR A 403 -3.14 -21.27 20.78
C TYR A 403 -1.77 -21.90 21.05
N PRO A 404 -1.71 -23.05 21.73
CA PRO A 404 -0.46 -23.75 22.02
C PRO A 404 0.31 -24.01 20.72
N GLU A 405 1.61 -23.74 20.70
CA GLU A 405 2.42 -24.08 19.53
C GLU A 405 2.38 -25.61 19.29
N PRO A 406 2.12 -26.05 18.05
CA PRO A 406 2.32 -27.44 17.69
C PRO A 406 3.77 -27.83 18.00
N HIS A 407 3.97 -28.95 18.68
CA HIS A 407 5.32 -29.48 18.89
C HIS A 407 6.02 -29.63 17.53
N PRO A 408 7.29 -29.21 17.39
CA PRO A 408 8.03 -29.42 16.17
C PRO A 408 8.03 -30.93 15.86
N LEU A 409 7.39 -31.31 14.76
CA LEU A 409 7.43 -32.67 14.27
C LEU A 409 8.90 -33.04 14.05
N PRO A 410 9.35 -34.24 14.48
CA PRO A 410 10.68 -34.74 14.18
C PRO A 410 10.90 -34.66 12.66
N PRO A 411 12.14 -34.38 12.19
CA PRO A 411 12.45 -34.39 10.77
C PRO A 411 11.95 -35.73 10.20
N ALA A 412 11.05 -35.64 9.22
CA ALA A 412 10.43 -36.80 8.61
C ALA A 412 11.52 -37.81 8.25
N ALA A 413 11.48 -38.97 8.93
CA ALA A 413 12.32 -40.09 8.59
C ALA A 413 12.15 -40.34 7.09
N THR A 414 13.29 -40.33 6.39
CA THR A 414 13.49 -40.71 5.00
C THR A 414 12.36 -41.60 4.49
N ALA A 415 11.44 -41.01 3.72
CA ALA A 415 10.37 -41.75 3.06
C ALA A 415 11.02 -42.82 2.18
N ALA A 416 10.72 -44.09 2.48
CA ALA A 416 11.20 -45.23 1.74
C ALA A 416 10.80 -45.15 0.26
N LEU A 417 11.75 -45.44 -0.63
CA LEU A 417 11.60 -45.49 -2.09
C LEU A 417 10.39 -46.35 -2.53
N PRO A 418 9.54 -45.87 -3.45
CA PRO A 418 8.57 -46.73 -4.13
C PRO A 418 9.29 -47.60 -5.18
N ARG A 419 8.93 -48.89 -5.24
CA ARG A 419 9.33 -49.83 -6.31
C ARG A 419 8.71 -49.41 -7.66
N PRO A 420 9.39 -49.69 -8.79
CA PRO A 420 9.01 -49.20 -10.10
C PRO A 420 7.85 -50.00 -10.71
N GLY A 421 6.90 -49.31 -11.33
CA GLY A 421 5.80 -49.92 -12.06
C GLY A 421 4.91 -48.92 -12.82
N GLY A 422 5.39 -48.36 -13.93
CA GLY A 422 4.52 -47.77 -14.97
C GLY A 422 5.17 -46.65 -15.81
N LYS A 423 5.89 -47.05 -16.86
CA LYS A 423 6.86 -46.24 -17.66
C LYS A 423 6.43 -44.89 -18.26
N ASP A 424 5.15 -44.54 -18.36
CA ASP A 424 4.74 -43.25 -19.00
C ASP A 424 4.07 -42.24 -18.05
N LYS A 425 3.57 -42.67 -16.88
CA LYS A 425 3.04 -41.76 -15.84
C LYS A 425 4.07 -41.48 -14.73
N GLU A 426 5.09 -42.35 -14.62
CA GLU A 426 6.19 -42.19 -13.67
C GLU A 426 7.10 -41.02 -14.02
N ASP A 427 7.38 -40.76 -15.30
CA ASP A 427 8.27 -39.67 -15.71
C ASP A 427 7.68 -38.28 -15.42
N VAL A 428 6.39 -38.08 -15.66
CA VAL A 428 5.70 -36.82 -15.32
C VAL A 428 5.64 -36.65 -13.81
N ARG A 429 5.35 -37.72 -13.06
CA ARG A 429 5.26 -37.66 -11.60
C ARG A 429 6.63 -37.42 -10.96
N ALA A 430 7.68 -38.08 -11.45
CA ALA A 430 9.05 -37.88 -11.01
C ALA A 430 9.56 -36.47 -11.37
N ALA A 431 9.23 -35.97 -12.56
CA ALA A 431 9.55 -34.59 -12.94
C ALA A 431 8.83 -33.57 -12.04
N VAL A 432 7.55 -33.81 -11.73
CA VAL A 432 6.78 -32.95 -10.80
C VAL A 432 7.35 -33.02 -9.39
N GLU A 433 7.71 -34.21 -8.88
CA GLU A 433 8.33 -34.37 -7.56
C GLU A 433 9.71 -33.70 -7.50
N GLN A 434 10.50 -33.80 -8.57
CA GLN A 434 11.79 -33.12 -8.69
C GLN A 434 11.62 -31.60 -8.74
N ILE A 435 10.70 -31.07 -9.54
CA ILE A 435 10.39 -29.63 -9.61
C ILE A 435 9.86 -29.14 -8.26
N THR A 436 8.99 -29.91 -7.60
CA THR A 436 8.42 -29.58 -6.29
C THR A 436 9.48 -29.60 -5.20
N GLY A 437 10.41 -30.56 -5.24
CA GLY A 437 11.55 -30.62 -4.34
C GLY A 437 12.53 -29.45 -4.53
N VAL A 438 12.80 -29.07 -5.78
CA VAL A 438 13.61 -27.87 -6.11
C VAL A 438 12.90 -26.60 -5.65
N LEU A 439 11.60 -26.47 -5.90
CA LEU A 439 10.80 -25.34 -5.41
C LEU A 439 10.78 -25.28 -3.88
N GLY A 440 10.60 -26.41 -3.19
CA GLY A 440 10.63 -26.48 -1.74
C GLY A 440 12.00 -26.15 -1.14
N GLY A 441 13.08 -26.47 -1.85
CA GLY A 441 14.44 -26.08 -1.49
C GLY A 441 14.72 -24.58 -1.65
N ILE A 442 14.05 -23.90 -2.58
CA ILE A 442 14.18 -22.45 -2.83
C ILE A 442 13.23 -21.65 -1.94
N PHE A 443 11.99 -22.12 -1.77
CA PHE A 443 10.95 -21.44 -1.02
C PHE A 443 10.92 -21.90 0.44
N THR A 444 12.05 -21.73 1.13
CA THR A 444 12.16 -22.08 2.54
C THR A 444 11.41 -21.06 3.42
N PRO A 445 10.91 -21.46 4.58
CA PRO A 445 10.26 -20.53 5.50
C PRO A 445 11.21 -19.44 6.00
N LEU A 446 12.50 -19.74 6.14
CA LEU A 446 13.52 -18.75 6.47
C LEU A 446 13.66 -17.69 5.38
N PHE A 447 13.59 -18.09 4.11
CA PHE A 447 13.60 -17.15 2.99
C PHE A 447 12.39 -16.22 3.01
N PHE A 448 11.17 -16.77 3.17
CA PHE A 448 9.97 -15.94 3.24
C PHE A 448 9.96 -15.02 4.47
N ARG A 449 10.46 -15.49 5.61
CA ARG A 449 10.66 -14.66 6.80
C ARG A 449 11.52 -13.45 6.49
N GLY A 450 12.70 -13.66 5.90
CA GLY A 450 13.61 -12.59 5.49
C GLY A 450 12.98 -11.63 4.49
N LEU A 451 12.36 -12.17 3.44
CA LEU A 451 11.78 -11.39 2.35
C LEU A 451 10.61 -10.52 2.82
N PHE A 452 9.62 -11.08 3.51
CA PHE A 452 8.44 -10.31 3.94
C PHE A 452 8.75 -9.37 5.12
N ALA A 453 9.69 -9.73 6.00
CA ALA A 453 10.20 -8.81 7.02
C ALA A 453 10.84 -7.57 6.37
N PHE A 454 11.74 -7.81 5.40
CA PHE A 454 12.39 -6.73 4.67
C PHE A 454 11.40 -5.89 3.86
N LEU A 455 10.47 -6.50 3.12
CA LEU A 455 9.46 -5.76 2.35
C LEU A 455 8.54 -4.92 3.24
N THR A 456 8.10 -5.45 4.38
CA THR A 456 7.26 -4.73 5.36
C THR A 456 8.00 -3.51 5.89
N TRP A 457 9.27 -3.69 6.27
CA TRP A 457 10.14 -2.61 6.72
C TRP A 457 10.42 -1.58 5.62
N TRP A 458 10.74 -2.04 4.40
CA TRP A 458 11.09 -1.17 3.27
C TRP A 458 9.92 -0.26 2.87
N VAL A 459 8.70 -0.80 2.79
CA VAL A 459 7.50 0.00 2.51
C VAL A 459 7.33 1.10 3.57
N ALA A 460 7.52 0.77 4.86
CA ALA A 460 7.46 1.74 5.93
C ALA A 460 8.58 2.79 5.84
N ALA A 461 9.82 2.37 5.56
CA ALA A 461 10.97 3.26 5.38
C ALA A 461 10.75 4.24 4.21
N CYS A 462 10.23 3.76 3.08
CA CYS A 462 9.84 4.62 1.96
C CYS A 462 8.82 5.66 2.37
N GLN A 463 7.79 5.27 3.12
CA GLN A 463 6.79 6.21 3.63
C GLN A 463 7.37 7.25 4.60
N VAL A 464 8.26 6.84 5.52
CA VAL A 464 8.92 7.77 6.44
C VAL A 464 9.70 8.81 5.64
N VAL A 465 10.60 8.36 4.75
CA VAL A 465 11.48 9.27 4.02
C VAL A 465 10.68 10.24 3.15
N THR A 466 9.72 9.72 2.37
CA THR A 466 8.89 10.56 1.48
C THR A 466 7.98 11.52 2.25
N SER A 467 7.44 11.11 3.41
CA SER A 467 6.64 12.01 4.25
C SER A 467 7.48 13.11 4.89
N LEU A 468 8.74 12.81 5.28
CA LEU A 468 9.67 13.82 5.79
C LEU A 468 10.03 14.86 4.72
N PHE A 469 10.35 14.40 3.50
CA PHE A 469 10.52 15.31 2.35
C PHE A 469 9.25 16.13 2.08
N GLY A 470 8.07 15.53 2.22
CA GLY A 470 6.79 16.21 2.07
C GLY A 470 6.57 17.30 3.11
N LEU A 471 6.86 17.02 4.39
CA LEU A 471 6.77 18.02 5.47
C LEU A 471 7.72 19.18 5.20
N TYR A 472 8.97 18.88 4.84
CA TYR A 472 9.96 19.91 4.53
C TYR A 472 9.51 20.78 3.35
N PHE A 473 9.04 20.15 2.27
CA PHE A 473 8.54 20.87 1.09
C PHE A 473 7.35 21.77 1.42
N HIS A 474 6.34 21.24 2.12
CA HIS A 474 5.12 22.01 2.39
C HIS A 474 5.26 23.07 3.47
N GLN A 475 6.17 22.89 4.43
CA GLN A 475 6.41 23.88 5.49
C GLN A 475 7.35 25.01 5.07
N TYR A 476 8.37 24.70 4.26
CA TYR A 476 9.44 25.66 3.96
C TYR A 476 9.47 26.16 2.52
N LEU A 477 9.05 25.36 1.54
CA LEU A 477 9.14 25.70 0.11
C LEU A 477 7.81 26.12 -0.50
N ALA A 478 6.68 25.60 0.00
CA ALA A 478 5.35 25.95 -0.50
C ALA A 478 4.69 27.09 0.30
N ALA A 479 5.22 27.42 1.48
CA ALA A 479 4.76 28.52 2.32
C ALA A 479 5.56 29.83 2.10
N SER A 480 6.73 29.73 1.44
CA SER A 480 7.48 30.86 0.87
C SER A 480 6.96 31.20 -0.51
#